data_AF-A0A7C7UNL9-F1
#
_entry.id   AF-A0A7C7UNL9-F1
#
_cell.length_a   1.000
_cell.length_b   1.000
_cell.length_c   1.000
_cell.angle_alpha   90.00
_cell.angle_beta   90.00
_cell.angle_gamma   90.00
#
_symmetry.space_group_name_H-M   'P 1'
#
loop_
_entity.id
_entity.type
_entity.pdbx_description
1 polymer ?
#
loop_
_entity_poly.entity_id
_entity_poly.type
_entity_poly.pdbx_seq_one_letter_code
_entity_poly.pdbx_strand_id
1 'polypeptide(L)'
;MGEQVMSTGPLPAGSLKTWFLELRPQFLLLAVVLVPIGTAVAWHQGSFNPAYFVLAWVGTVLAHISVNVLNDYFDHKSRLDFHTQRTPFSGGSGILTAGLLEPTKVYILGVA
;
A
#
# COMPACT_ATOMS: atom_id res chain seq x y z
N MET A 1 6.01 37.80 -5.96
CA MET A 1 6.76 36.54 -5.85
C MET A 1 5.71 35.45 -5.84
N GLY A 2 5.47 34.80 -6.98
CA GLY A 2 4.28 33.97 -7.18
C GLY A 2 4.34 32.71 -6.32
N GLU A 3 3.34 32.54 -5.45
CA GLU A 3 3.02 31.24 -4.88
C GLU A 3 2.77 30.28 -6.03
N GLN A 4 3.65 29.30 -6.20
CA GLN A 4 3.39 28.16 -7.03
C GLN A 4 2.24 27.38 -6.38
N VAL A 5 1.03 27.70 -6.81
CA VAL A 5 -0.16 26.88 -6.58
C VAL A 5 0.23 25.45 -6.92
N MET A 6 0.27 24.61 -5.90
CA MET A 6 0.54 23.18 -6.01
C MET A 6 -0.46 22.61 -7.02
N SER A 7 0.02 22.35 -8.23
CA SER A 7 -0.78 21.95 -9.40
C SER A 7 -1.79 20.86 -9.01
N THR A 8 -3.07 21.22 -8.89
CA THR A 8 -4.21 20.30 -8.70
C THR A 8 -4.59 19.62 -10.02
N GLY A 9 -3.59 19.28 -10.84
CA GLY A 9 -3.77 18.47 -12.03
C GLY A 9 -4.01 17.00 -11.65
N PRO A 10 -4.65 16.22 -12.54
CA PRO A 10 -4.76 14.77 -12.35
C PRO A 10 -3.36 14.15 -12.14
N LEU A 11 -3.30 13.10 -11.31
CA LEU A 11 -2.04 12.42 -11.01
C LEU A 11 -1.36 11.96 -12.32
N PRO A 12 -0.06 12.19 -12.49
CA PRO A 12 0.64 11.73 -13.68
C PRO A 12 0.69 10.20 -13.72
N ALA A 13 0.26 9.62 -14.83
CA ALA A 13 0.28 8.17 -15.05
C ALA A 13 1.70 7.61 -14.88
N GLY A 14 1.84 6.48 -14.18
CA GLY A 14 3.14 5.83 -13.94
C GLY A 14 4.11 6.57 -13.01
N SER A 15 3.72 7.69 -12.38
CA SER A 15 4.63 8.43 -11.49
C SER A 15 4.91 7.70 -10.17
N LEU A 16 6.03 8.02 -9.51
CA LEU A 16 6.36 7.50 -8.18
C LEU A 16 5.27 7.80 -7.15
N LYS A 17 4.61 8.97 -7.26
CA LYS A 17 3.50 9.34 -6.39
C LYS A 17 2.28 8.44 -6.62
N THR A 18 2.00 8.10 -7.87
CA THR A 18 0.92 7.17 -8.24
C THR A 18 1.19 5.79 -7.67
N TRP A 19 2.42 5.27 -7.87
CA TRP A 19 2.82 4.00 -7.25
C TRP A 19 2.75 4.02 -5.72
N PHE A 20 3.20 5.09 -5.08
CA PHE A 20 3.10 5.21 -3.62
C PHE A 20 1.65 5.16 -3.11
N LEU A 21 0.72 5.81 -3.82
CA LEU A 21 -0.70 5.77 -3.48
C LEU A 21 -1.33 4.38 -3.77
N GLU A 22 -0.84 3.67 -4.77
CA GLU A 22 -1.22 2.28 -5.08
C GLU A 22 -0.88 1.32 -3.94
N LEU A 23 0.20 1.56 -3.18
CA LEU A 23 0.54 0.76 -1.99
C LEU A 23 -0.47 0.88 -0.85
N ARG A 24 -1.40 1.85 -0.95
CA ARG A 24 -2.41 2.21 0.05
C ARG A 24 -1.80 2.45 1.44
N PRO A 25 -0.92 3.47 1.59
CA PRO A 25 -0.12 3.68 2.79
C PRO A 25 -0.94 3.83 4.08
N GLN A 26 -2.18 4.31 3.99
CA GLN A 26 -3.10 4.41 5.12
C GLN A 26 -3.42 3.06 5.78
N PHE A 27 -3.34 1.94 5.06
CA PHE A 27 -3.57 0.59 5.62
C PHE A 27 -2.28 -0.08 6.12
N LEU A 28 -1.11 0.56 5.93
CA LEU A 28 0.18 0.01 6.39
C LEU A 28 0.51 0.39 7.84
N LEU A 29 -0.23 1.31 8.45
CA LEU A 29 0.02 1.75 9.83
C LEU A 29 0.02 0.58 10.82
N LEU A 30 -0.96 -0.32 10.69
CA LEU A 30 -1.04 -1.52 11.53
C LEU A 30 0.18 -2.42 11.34
N ALA A 31 0.53 -2.70 10.08
CA ALA A 31 1.69 -3.54 9.71
C ALA A 31 3.01 -3.00 10.29
N VAL A 32 3.19 -1.67 10.26
CA VAL A 32 4.38 -0.99 10.77
C VAL A 32 4.47 -1.03 12.30
N VAL A 33 3.34 -0.98 13.01
CA VAL A 33 3.30 -0.82 14.47
C VAL A 33 3.27 -2.14 15.24
N LEU A 34 2.67 -3.20 14.69
CA LEU A 34 2.51 -4.47 15.41
C LEU A 34 3.84 -5.17 15.72
N VAL A 35 4.77 -5.19 14.75
CA VAL A 35 6.06 -5.87 14.94
C VAL A 35 6.93 -5.18 16.01
N PRO A 36 7.09 -3.84 16.03
CA PRO A 36 7.79 -3.16 17.12
C PRO A 36 7.17 -3.42 18.50
N ILE A 37 5.84 -3.47 18.61
CA ILE A 37 5.15 -3.79 19.87
C ILE A 37 5.51 -5.21 20.32
N GLY A 38 5.38 -6.21 19.46
CA GLY A 38 5.76 -7.60 19.77
C GLY A 38 7.24 -7.73 20.12
N THR A 39 8.10 -6.97 19.43
CA THR A 39 9.53 -6.92 19.67
C THR A 39 9.87 -6.30 21.02
N ALA A 40 9.13 -5.27 21.46
CA ALA A 40 9.29 -4.68 22.78
C ALA A 40 8.95 -5.68 23.90
N VAL A 41 7.91 -6.51 23.69
CA VAL A 41 7.57 -7.60 24.60
C VAL A 41 8.67 -8.67 24.64
N ALA A 42 9.18 -9.09 23.47
CA ALA A 42 10.28 -10.04 23.39
C ALA A 42 11.56 -9.51 24.05
N TRP A 43 11.86 -8.22 23.86
CA TRP A 43 12.97 -7.52 24.52
C TRP A 43 12.81 -7.55 26.04
N HIS A 44 11.63 -7.21 26.55
CA HIS A 44 11.34 -7.24 27.99
C HIS A 44 11.52 -8.63 28.61
N GLN A 45 11.29 -9.69 27.83
CA GLN A 45 11.48 -11.09 28.24
C GLN A 45 12.91 -11.61 27.99
N GLY A 46 13.85 -10.74 27.57
CA GLY A 46 15.25 -11.13 27.31
C GLY A 46 15.48 -11.91 26.02
N SER A 47 14.53 -11.92 25.09
CA SER A 47 14.54 -12.74 23.86
C SER A 47 14.60 -11.89 22.59
N PHE A 48 15.41 -10.82 22.57
CA PHE A 48 15.54 -9.95 21.40
C PHE A 48 16.62 -10.43 20.42
N ASN A 49 16.26 -10.45 19.13
CA ASN A 49 17.19 -10.65 18.04
C ASN A 49 16.96 -9.56 16.95
N PRO A 50 17.96 -8.69 16.67
CA PRO A 50 17.82 -7.65 15.66
C PRO A 50 17.50 -8.16 14.25
N ALA A 51 18.06 -9.30 13.86
CA ALA A 51 17.83 -9.88 12.53
C ALA A 51 16.37 -10.36 12.39
N TYR A 52 15.82 -10.99 13.43
CA TYR A 52 14.41 -11.38 13.45
C TYR A 52 13.47 -10.18 13.46
N PHE A 53 13.81 -9.12 14.19
CA PHE A 53 13.05 -7.88 14.14
C PHE A 53 13.00 -7.30 12.72
N VAL A 54 14.15 -7.11 12.07
CA VAL A 54 14.22 -6.55 10.71
C VAL A 54 13.48 -7.43 9.71
N LEU A 55 13.69 -8.75 9.77
CA LEU A 55 13.03 -9.71 8.89
C LEU A 55 11.51 -9.69 9.07
N ALA A 56 11.02 -9.73 10.31
CA ALA A 56 9.59 -9.68 10.62
C ALA A 56 8.98 -8.33 10.23
N TRP A 57 9.67 -7.22 10.46
CA TRP A 57 9.15 -5.88 10.19
C TRP A 57 9.03 -5.63 8.68
N VAL A 58 10.12 -5.85 7.95
CA VAL A 58 10.13 -5.73 6.48
C VAL A 58 9.16 -6.73 5.85
N GLY A 59 9.20 -7.99 6.28
CA GLY A 59 8.32 -9.03 5.76
C GLY A 59 6.84 -8.73 5.97
N THR A 60 6.47 -8.21 7.14
CA THR A 60 5.08 -7.84 7.46
C THR A 60 4.59 -6.66 6.62
N VAL A 61 5.44 -5.64 6.42
CA VAL A 61 5.11 -4.48 5.57
C VAL A 61 4.97 -4.91 4.11
N LEU A 62 5.91 -5.70 3.59
CA LEU A 62 5.84 -6.21 2.22
C LEU A 62 4.62 -7.12 1.99
N ALA A 63 4.31 -8.00 2.93
CA ALA A 63 3.12 -8.85 2.86
C ALA A 63 1.82 -8.03 2.83
N HIS A 64 1.72 -6.96 3.62
CA HIS A 64 0.55 -6.08 3.60
C HIS A 64 0.46 -5.26 2.30
N ILE A 65 1.59 -4.80 1.77
CA ILE A 65 1.63 -4.16 0.44
C ILE A 65 1.12 -5.13 -0.62
N SER A 66 1.62 -6.37 -0.64
CA SER A 66 1.20 -7.41 -1.56
C SER A 66 -0.32 -7.64 -1.52
N VAL A 67 -0.89 -7.84 -0.34
CA VAL A 67 -2.35 -8.03 -0.20
C VAL A 67 -3.13 -6.79 -0.64
N ASN A 68 -2.65 -5.58 -0.35
CA ASN A 68 -3.29 -4.34 -0.77
C ASN A 68 -3.39 -4.20 -2.29
N VAL A 69 -2.28 -4.43 -3.02
CA VAL A 69 -2.23 -4.28 -4.48
C VAL A 69 -2.88 -5.45 -5.21
N LEU A 70 -2.80 -6.67 -4.65
CA LEU A 70 -3.51 -7.82 -5.20
C LEU A 70 -5.02 -7.66 -5.07
N ASN A 71 -5.51 -7.15 -3.94
CA ASN A 71 -6.93 -6.83 -3.79
C ASN A 71 -7.38 -5.81 -4.85
N ASP A 72 -6.62 -4.72 -5.04
CA ASP A 72 -6.95 -3.71 -6.05
C ASP A 72 -6.99 -4.30 -7.48
N TYR A 73 -6.02 -5.15 -7.81
CA TYR A 73 -5.99 -5.85 -9.10
C TYR A 73 -7.21 -6.77 -9.31
N PHE A 74 -7.57 -7.58 -8.31
CA PHE A 74 -8.70 -8.51 -8.43
C PHE A 74 -10.06 -7.81 -8.41
N ASP A 75 -10.20 -6.71 -7.65
CA ASP A 75 -11.40 -5.87 -7.65
C ASP A 75 -11.56 -5.14 -9.00
N HIS A 76 -10.46 -4.66 -9.58
CA HIS A 76 -10.47 -4.11 -10.94
C HIS A 76 -10.80 -5.18 -11.98
N LYS A 77 -10.18 -6.36 -11.90
CA LYS A 77 -10.40 -7.49 -12.84
C LYS A 77 -11.85 -7.98 -12.82
N SER A 78 -12.46 -8.07 -11.64
CA SER A 78 -13.87 -8.45 -11.47
C SER A 78 -14.85 -7.33 -11.81
N ARG A 79 -14.33 -6.11 -12.07
CA ARG A 79 -15.07 -4.86 -12.27
C ARG A 79 -15.85 -4.37 -11.05
N LEU A 80 -15.60 -4.91 -9.85
CA LEU A 80 -16.27 -4.51 -8.62
C LEU A 80 -16.07 -3.02 -8.32
N ASP A 81 -14.86 -2.49 -8.55
CA ASP A 81 -14.53 -1.09 -8.29
C ASP A 81 -15.31 -0.10 -9.18
N PHE A 82 -15.80 -0.52 -10.35
CA PHE A 82 -16.62 0.32 -11.22
C PHE A 82 -18.06 0.47 -10.74
N HIS A 83 -18.51 -0.41 -9.85
CA HIS A 83 -19.87 -0.43 -9.30
C HIS A 83 -19.93 -0.02 -7.83
N THR A 84 -18.77 0.29 -7.23
CA THR A 84 -18.65 0.63 -5.81
C THR A 84 -18.49 2.14 -5.63
N GLN A 85 -19.27 2.73 -4.71
CA GLN A 85 -19.02 4.10 -4.29
C GLN A 85 -17.79 4.13 -3.37
N ARG A 86 -16.75 4.86 -3.78
CA ARG A 86 -15.53 4.98 -2.96
C ARG A 86 -15.79 5.70 -1.66
N THR A 87 -15.20 5.16 -0.61
CA THR A 87 -15.06 5.82 0.69
C THR A 87 -13.56 5.92 1.01
N PRO A 88 -13.15 6.62 2.09
CA PRO A 88 -11.76 6.60 2.53
C PRO A 88 -11.23 5.18 2.85
N PHE A 89 -12.12 4.20 3.06
CA PHE A 89 -11.77 2.85 3.50
C PHE A 89 -12.11 1.74 2.48
N SER A 90 -12.93 2.01 1.46
CA SER A 90 -13.46 1.01 0.52
C SER A 90 -13.53 1.50 -0.93
N GLY A 91 -13.62 0.55 -1.88
CA GLY A 91 -13.70 0.83 -3.32
C GLY A 91 -12.34 1.02 -4.01
N GLY A 92 -11.33 0.28 -3.54
CA GLY A 92 -9.99 0.29 -4.13
C GLY A 92 -9.19 1.60 -3.97
N SER A 93 -8.04 1.64 -4.63
CA SER A 93 -7.13 2.77 -4.77
C SER A 93 -7.67 3.83 -5.74
N GLY A 94 -8.55 3.41 -6.66
CA GLY A 94 -9.07 4.19 -7.79
C GLY A 94 -8.03 4.50 -8.88
N ILE A 95 -6.81 3.97 -8.77
CA ILE A 95 -5.72 4.21 -9.72
C ILE A 95 -5.92 3.36 -10.97
N LEU A 96 -6.30 2.08 -10.80
CA LEU A 96 -6.59 1.19 -11.92
C LEU A 96 -7.85 1.59 -12.69
N THR A 97 -8.91 2.03 -12.00
CA THR A 97 -10.13 2.54 -12.65
C THR A 97 -9.90 3.86 -13.37
N ALA A 98 -8.97 4.70 -12.90
CA ALA A 98 -8.54 5.93 -13.57
C ALA A 98 -7.52 5.70 -14.71
N GLY A 99 -7.07 4.47 -14.95
CA GLY A 99 -6.09 4.14 -15.99
C GLY A 99 -4.70 4.72 -15.75
N LEU A 100 -4.36 5.02 -14.49
CA LEU A 100 -3.08 5.66 -14.12
C LEU A 100 -1.91 4.67 -14.04
N LEU A 101 -2.20 3.39 -13.87
CA LEU A 101 -1.26 2.27 -13.90
C LEU A 101 -1.83 1.11 -14.72
N GLU A 102 -0.93 0.27 -15.24
CA GLU A 102 -1.30 -0.94 -15.96
C GLU A 102 -1.63 -2.07 -14.96
N PRO A 103 -2.82 -2.70 -15.02
CA PRO A 103 -3.22 -3.74 -14.06
C PRO A 103 -2.22 -4.89 -13.94
N THR A 104 -1.59 -5.30 -15.06
CA THR A 104 -0.57 -6.34 -15.08
C THR A 104 0.65 -5.99 -14.22
N LYS A 105 1.07 -4.72 -14.21
CA LYS A 105 2.22 -4.27 -13.40
C LYS A 105 1.88 -4.24 -11.92
N VAL A 106 0.67 -3.86 -11.57
CA VAL A 106 0.16 -3.91 -10.19
C VAL A 106 0.08 -5.37 -9.71
N TYR A 107 -0.37 -6.29 -10.56
CA TYR A 107 -0.34 -7.72 -10.26
C TYR A 107 1.08 -8.24 -10.02
N ILE A 108 2.04 -7.91 -10.90
CA ILE A 108 3.43 -8.31 -10.75
C ILE A 108 4.01 -7.79 -9.43
N LEU A 109 3.76 -6.53 -9.08
CA LEU A 109 4.19 -5.95 -7.80
C LEU A 109 3.62 -6.73 -6.60
N GLY A 110 2.42 -7.28 -6.72
CA GLY A 110 1.80 -8.06 -5.66
C GLY A 110 2.38 -9.47 -5.48
N VAL A 111 2.99 -10.04 -6.51
CA VAL A 111 3.47 -11.43 -6.51
C VAL A 111 4.99 -11.55 -6.40
N ALA A 112 5.74 -10.54 -6.84
CA ALA A 112 7.21 -10.49 -6.82
C ALA A 112 7.76 -10.20 -5.41
#